data_AF-A0A8S3UV02-F1
#
_entry.id   AF-A0A8S3UV02-F1
#
_cell.length_a   1.000
_cell.length_b   1.000
_cell.length_c   1.000
_cell.angle_alpha   90.00
_cell.angle_beta   90.00
_cell.angle_gamma   90.00
#
_symmetry.space_group_name_H-M   'P 1'
#
loop_
_entity.id
_entity.type
_entity.pdbx_description
1 polymer ?
#
loop_
_entity_poly.entity_id
_entity_poly.type
_entity_poly.pdbx_seq_one_letter_code
_entity_poly.pdbx_strand_id
1 'polypeptide(L)'
;MFKHDELLLGLRDQGLKFPVTDFSTRQIAVLGVDYKRKATFEYDENGRKLFNYAFRIISDSENNIYVLDLINDGGHGRVVGFGYERKKKFVYNGYSILNTPDTPFFPGDIAITPKNILLITDIYNHAMHAINANGEMLDYKVQKILEYVFHVVYHLILKGFLLIGSEPDEEETKSTS
;
A
#
# COMPACT_ATOMS: atom_id res chain seq x y z
N MET A 1 9.27 13.18 -11.82
CA MET A 1 10.27 12.64 -10.87
C MET A 1 10.21 13.42 -9.57
N PHE A 2 9.79 12.81 -8.46
CA PHE A 2 10.16 13.21 -7.11
C PHE A 2 11.67 13.35 -7.19
N LYS A 3 12.14 14.58 -7.03
CA LYS A 3 13.58 14.77 -6.97
C LYS A 3 14.06 13.99 -5.75
N HIS A 4 15.28 13.47 -5.77
CA HIS A 4 15.92 12.83 -4.60
C HIS A 4 15.93 13.71 -3.34
N ASP A 5 15.49 14.96 -3.48
CA ASP A 5 15.40 16.02 -2.48
C ASP A 5 13.95 16.25 -1.97
N GLU A 6 13.07 15.25 -2.05
CA GLU A 6 11.67 15.37 -1.61
C GLU A 6 11.29 14.34 -0.53
N LEU A 7 10.56 14.81 0.48
CA LEU A 7 10.06 14.01 1.60
C LEU A 7 8.53 13.95 1.54
N LEU A 8 7.98 12.75 1.66
CA LEU A 8 6.54 12.52 1.82
C LEU A 8 6.22 12.37 3.31
N LEU A 9 5.31 13.19 3.81
CA LEU A 9 4.92 13.20 5.21
C LEU A 9 3.41 13.07 5.38
N GLY A 10 2.98 12.09 6.17
CA GLY A 10 1.60 11.97 6.61
C GLY A 10 1.38 12.85 7.84
N LEU A 11 0.54 13.86 7.70
CA LEU A 11 0.13 14.74 8.79
C LEU A 11 -1.29 14.39 9.19
N ARG A 12 -1.50 14.22 10.48
CA ARG A 12 -2.78 13.81 11.07
C ARG A 12 -2.97 14.44 12.44
N ASP A 13 -4.22 14.53 12.85
CA ASP A 13 -4.59 15.03 14.17
C ASP A 13 -4.01 14.17 15.29
N GLN A 14 -3.80 14.76 16.47
CA GLN A 14 -3.44 14.00 17.67
C GLN A 14 -4.65 13.18 18.16
N GLY A 15 -4.40 11.89 18.39
CA GLY A 15 -5.40 10.90 18.78
C GLY A 15 -6.05 10.22 17.57
N LEU A 16 -6.16 8.89 17.62
CA LEU A 16 -6.95 8.10 16.67
C LEU A 16 -8.44 8.38 16.88
N LYS A 17 -8.90 9.54 16.42
CA LYS A 17 -10.32 9.92 16.50
C LYS A 17 -10.98 9.67 15.16
N PHE A 18 -11.91 8.74 15.13
CA PHE A 18 -12.87 8.58 14.04
C PHE A 18 -14.23 9.16 14.50
N PRO A 19 -15.05 9.75 13.62
CA PRO A 19 -14.84 9.95 12.18
C PRO A 19 -13.99 11.20 11.84
N VAL A 20 -13.63 11.37 10.56
CA VAL A 20 -13.07 12.63 10.04
C VAL A 20 -14.11 13.74 10.20
N THR A 21 -13.67 14.89 10.70
CA THR A 21 -14.48 16.11 10.80
C THR A 21 -13.89 17.20 9.91
N ASP A 22 -14.66 18.25 9.64
CA ASP A 22 -14.18 19.40 8.85
C ASP A 22 -12.98 20.12 9.49
N PHE A 23 -12.80 19.95 10.81
CA PHE A 23 -11.66 20.49 11.57
C PHE A 23 -10.42 19.60 11.55
N SER A 24 -10.52 18.38 11.01
CA SER A 24 -9.42 17.41 11.00
C SER A 24 -8.33 17.82 10.00
N THR A 25 -7.06 17.87 10.40
CA THR A 25 -5.92 18.08 9.50
C THR A 25 -5.31 16.73 9.11
N ARG A 26 -5.79 16.15 8.00
CA ARG A 26 -5.39 14.82 7.51
C ARG A 26 -4.92 14.92 6.08
N GLN A 27 -3.61 14.95 5.89
CA GLN A 27 -3.01 15.29 4.61
C GLN A 27 -1.69 14.55 4.39
N ILE A 28 -1.32 14.39 3.13
CA ILE A 28 0.06 14.09 2.73
C ILE A 28 0.71 15.40 2.30
N ALA A 29 1.84 15.73 2.90
CA ALA A 29 2.66 16.87 2.50
C ALA A 29 3.87 16.37 1.71
N VAL A 30 4.25 17.13 0.67
CA VAL A 30 5.54 16.96 0.00
C VAL A 30 6.41 18.13 0.40
N LEU A 31 7.53 17.83 1.03
CA LEU A 31 8.51 18.82 1.47
C LEU A 31 9.77 18.69 0.61
N GLY A 32 10.46 19.79 0.37
CA GLY A 32 11.87 19.72 0.01
C GLY A 32 12.72 19.24 1.19
N VAL A 33 13.95 18.83 0.93
CA VAL A 33 14.96 18.59 1.99
C VAL A 33 15.28 19.83 2.82
N ASP A 34 14.96 21.02 2.31
CA ASP A 34 14.98 22.28 3.05
C ASP A 34 13.74 22.46 3.97
N TYR A 35 12.92 21.42 4.09
CA TYR A 35 11.67 21.35 4.85
C TYR A 35 10.57 22.31 4.36
N LYS A 36 10.75 22.96 3.22
CA LYS A 36 9.70 23.83 2.65
C LYS A 36 8.64 22.99 1.96
N ARG A 37 7.38 23.33 2.22
CA ARG A 37 6.23 22.65 1.61
C ARG A 37 6.14 22.99 0.12
N LYS A 38 6.15 21.95 -0.71
CA LYS A 38 5.98 22.03 -2.17
C LYS A 38 4.57 21.71 -2.61
N ALA A 39 3.88 20.81 -1.90
CA ALA A 39 2.52 20.41 -2.21
C ALA A 39 1.82 19.76 -1.02
N THR A 40 0.50 19.67 -1.14
CA THR A 40 -0.40 19.01 -0.18
C THR A 40 -1.43 18.17 -0.93
N PHE A 41 -1.74 17.00 -0.37
CA PHE A 41 -2.88 16.18 -0.74
C PHE A 41 -3.82 16.11 0.46
N GLU A 42 -5.01 16.65 0.32
CA GLU A 42 -5.96 16.69 1.44
C GLU A 42 -7.41 16.48 0.99
N TYR A 43 -7.78 17.05 -0.16
CA TYR A 43 -9.14 16.99 -0.68
C TYR A 43 -9.17 16.40 -2.09
N ASP A 44 -10.26 15.71 -2.42
CA ASP A 44 -10.59 15.35 -3.79
C ASP A 44 -11.24 16.51 -4.55
N GLU A 45 -11.56 16.29 -5.82
CA GLU A 45 -12.18 17.29 -6.70
C GLU A 45 -13.55 17.79 -6.22
N ASN A 46 -14.22 17.05 -5.34
CA ASN A 46 -15.50 17.41 -4.75
C ASN A 46 -15.35 18.08 -3.37
N GLY A 47 -14.11 18.41 -2.96
CA GLY A 47 -13.82 18.99 -1.65
C GLY A 47 -13.92 18.01 -0.49
N ARG A 48 -13.97 16.69 -0.75
CA ARG A 48 -14.01 15.67 0.32
C ARG A 48 -12.62 15.28 0.75
N LYS A 49 -12.42 15.03 2.05
CA LYS A 49 -11.13 14.59 2.59
C LYS A 49 -10.67 13.28 1.94
N LEU A 50 -9.41 13.25 1.52
CA LEU A 50 -8.79 12.09 0.89
C LEU A 50 -8.43 10.99 1.90
N PHE A 51 -8.14 11.36 3.15
CA PHE A 51 -7.57 10.46 4.14
C PHE A 51 -8.32 10.50 5.47
N ASN A 52 -8.46 9.33 6.09
CA ASN A 52 -8.96 9.18 7.43
C ASN A 52 -7.80 9.00 8.41
N TYR A 53 -6.89 8.07 8.17
CA TYR A 53 -5.70 7.89 8.98
C TYR A 53 -4.58 7.35 8.09
N ALA A 54 -3.92 8.25 7.37
CA ALA A 54 -2.73 7.91 6.60
C ALA A 54 -1.58 7.51 7.54
N PHE A 55 -1.01 6.32 7.35
CA PHE A 55 0.02 5.79 8.27
C PHE A 55 1.22 5.12 7.59
N ARG A 56 1.13 4.79 6.30
CA ARG A 56 2.29 4.40 5.47
C ARG A 56 2.17 5.07 4.12
N ILE A 57 3.31 5.51 3.58
CA ILE A 57 3.40 6.21 2.31
C ILE A 57 4.63 5.71 1.58
N ILE A 58 4.46 5.30 0.34
CA ILE A 58 5.57 4.96 -0.56
C ILE A 58 5.34 5.62 -1.92
N SER A 59 6.40 5.71 -2.72
CA SER A 59 6.32 6.15 -4.11
C SER A 59 7.10 5.22 -5.03
N ASP A 60 6.69 5.15 -6.29
CA ASP A 60 7.43 4.43 -7.33
C ASP A 60 8.37 5.37 -8.10
N SER A 61 9.11 4.80 -9.07
CA SER A 61 10.01 5.57 -9.95
C SER A 61 9.27 6.53 -10.89
N GLU A 62 7.98 6.27 -11.16
CA GLU A 62 7.09 7.14 -11.94
C GLU A 62 6.44 8.23 -11.10
N ASN A 63 6.70 8.25 -9.79
CA ASN A 63 6.23 9.23 -8.81
C ASN A 63 4.74 9.17 -8.57
N ASN A 64 4.17 7.99 -8.79
CA ASN A 64 2.92 7.65 -8.19
C ASN A 64 3.13 7.53 -6.67
N ILE A 65 2.13 7.92 -5.89
CA ILE A 65 2.15 7.83 -4.43
C ILE A 65 1.10 6.83 -4.00
N TYR A 66 1.45 5.97 -3.05
CA TYR A 66 0.55 4.99 -2.47
C TYR A 66 0.50 5.19 -0.97
N VAL A 67 -0.72 5.31 -0.45
CA VAL A 67 -0.97 5.60 0.96
C VAL A 67 -1.82 4.50 1.56
N LEU A 68 -1.35 3.91 2.65
CA LEU A 68 -2.21 3.09 3.51
C LEU A 68 -2.99 4.02 4.45
N ASP A 69 -4.31 3.85 4.44
CA ASP A 69 -5.26 4.70 5.14
C ASP A 69 -6.24 3.82 5.93
N LEU A 70 -6.29 3.99 7.27
CA LEU A 70 -7.32 3.33 8.08
C LEU A 70 -8.59 4.18 8.06
N ILE A 71 -9.71 3.53 7.78
CA ILE A 71 -11.02 4.15 7.61
C ILE A 71 -11.74 4.27 8.96
N ASN A 72 -11.54 3.32 9.87
CA ASN A 72 -12.11 3.30 11.23
C ASN A 72 -11.16 2.63 12.24
N ASP A 73 -11.56 2.64 13.51
CA ASP A 73 -10.87 2.00 14.64
C ASP A 73 -10.98 0.46 14.64
N GLY A 74 -11.98 -0.08 13.94
CA GLY A 74 -12.16 -1.52 13.71
C GLY A 74 -11.15 -2.15 12.75
N GLY A 75 -10.13 -1.41 12.30
CA GLY A 75 -9.06 -1.94 11.46
C GLY A 75 -9.41 -2.03 9.98
N HIS A 76 -10.56 -1.50 9.53
CA HIS A 76 -10.83 -1.40 8.09
C HIS A 76 -9.90 -0.36 7.48
N GLY A 77 -9.07 -0.77 6.52
CA GLY A 77 -8.20 0.12 5.78
C GLY A 77 -8.41 0.07 4.29
N ARG A 78 -7.59 0.85 3.59
CA ARG A 78 -7.52 0.90 2.13
C ARG A 78 -6.14 1.36 1.67
N VAL A 79 -5.85 1.13 0.40
CA VAL A 79 -4.74 1.76 -0.32
C VAL A 79 -5.32 2.86 -1.20
N VAL A 80 -4.79 4.08 -1.07
CA VAL A 80 -5.12 5.20 -1.96
C VAL A 80 -3.93 5.47 -2.86
N GLY A 81 -4.14 5.32 -4.17
CA GLY A 81 -3.13 5.58 -5.18
C GLY A 81 -3.30 6.95 -5.84
N PHE A 82 -2.21 7.68 -6.03
CA PHE A 82 -2.15 8.97 -6.72
C PHE A 82 -1.18 8.90 -7.88
N GLY A 83 -1.53 9.54 -8.99
CA GLY A 83 -0.65 9.65 -10.15
C GLY A 83 0.41 10.72 -9.98
N TYR A 84 1.36 10.78 -10.92
CA TYR A 84 2.36 11.87 -11.01
C TYR A 84 1.73 13.27 -10.96
N GLU A 85 0.57 13.46 -11.61
CA GLU A 85 -0.18 14.73 -11.58
C GLU A 85 -0.84 15.03 -10.22
N ARG A 86 -0.57 14.20 -9.21
CA ARG A 86 -1.08 14.35 -7.85
C ARG A 86 -2.60 14.18 -7.71
N LYS A 87 -3.25 13.62 -8.73
CA LYS A 87 -4.67 13.27 -8.72
C LYS A 87 -4.87 11.83 -8.24
N LYS A 88 -5.96 11.61 -7.51
CA LYS A 88 -6.39 10.28 -7.06
C LYS A 88 -6.63 9.38 -8.28
N LYS A 89 -5.91 8.26 -8.37
CA LYS A 89 -6.07 7.24 -9.42
C LYS A 89 -7.06 6.16 -9.02
N PHE A 90 -6.89 5.60 -7.83
CA PHE A 90 -7.69 4.48 -7.36
C PHE A 90 -7.81 4.44 -5.84
N VAL A 91 -8.79 3.66 -5.39
CA VAL A 91 -8.91 3.19 -4.01
C VAL A 91 -9.05 1.68 -4.04
N TYR A 92 -8.17 0.99 -3.32
CA TYR A 92 -8.21 -0.46 -3.16
C TYR A 92 -8.61 -0.80 -1.73
N ASN A 93 -9.76 -1.47 -1.56
CA ASN A 93 -10.36 -1.77 -0.25
C ASN A 93 -10.04 -3.17 0.27
N GLY A 94 -9.06 -3.85 -0.34
CA GLY A 94 -8.76 -5.25 -0.02
C GLY A 94 -9.68 -6.25 -0.71
N TYR A 95 -9.39 -7.50 -0.45
CA TYR A 95 -10.12 -8.67 -0.93
C TYR A 95 -10.09 -9.73 0.15
N SER A 96 -11.22 -10.39 0.41
CA SER A 96 -11.30 -11.51 1.35
C SER A 96 -11.80 -12.74 0.60
N ILE A 97 -11.03 -13.84 0.66
CA ILE A 97 -11.45 -15.14 0.10
C ILE A 97 -12.74 -15.65 0.76
N LEU A 98 -12.95 -15.30 2.04
CA LEU A 98 -14.14 -15.74 2.76
C LEU A 98 -15.41 -15.03 2.25
N ASN A 99 -15.26 -13.95 1.46
CA ASN A 99 -16.37 -13.14 0.93
C ASN A 99 -17.40 -12.74 2.00
N THR A 100 -16.98 -12.74 3.26
CA THR A 100 -17.77 -12.34 4.41
C THR A 100 -17.63 -10.82 4.57
N PRO A 101 -18.74 -10.06 4.52
CA PRO A 101 -18.73 -8.60 4.66
C PRO A 101 -18.04 -8.10 5.94
N ASP A 102 -17.97 -8.97 6.96
CA ASP A 102 -17.50 -8.63 8.30
C ASP A 102 -16.00 -8.82 8.50
N THR A 103 -15.27 -9.26 7.49
CA THR A 103 -13.82 -9.47 7.58
C THR A 103 -13.08 -8.24 7.07
N PRO A 104 -12.53 -7.39 7.97
CA PRO A 104 -11.85 -6.17 7.55
C PRO A 104 -10.58 -6.50 6.75
N PHE A 105 -10.34 -5.73 5.70
CA PHE A 105 -9.00 -5.58 5.15
C PHE A 105 -8.21 -4.69 6.10
N PHE A 106 -7.24 -5.26 6.82
CA PHE A 106 -6.42 -4.50 7.76
C PHE A 106 -4.98 -4.40 7.25
N PRO A 107 -4.68 -3.44 6.36
CA PRO A 107 -3.34 -3.29 5.81
C PRO A 107 -2.37 -2.92 6.93
N GLY A 108 -1.22 -3.60 6.97
CA GLY A 108 -0.16 -3.37 7.94
C GLY A 108 1.04 -2.62 7.39
N ASP A 109 1.50 -3.03 6.21
CA ASP A 109 2.65 -2.46 5.53
C ASP A 109 2.49 -2.59 4.01
N ILE A 110 3.25 -1.77 3.28
CA ILE A 110 3.23 -1.73 1.82
C ILE A 110 4.65 -1.68 1.26
N ALA A 111 4.88 -2.48 0.22
CA ALA A 111 6.12 -2.52 -0.52
C ALA A 111 5.85 -2.33 -2.02
N ILE A 112 6.87 -1.94 -2.76
CA ILE A 112 6.85 -1.99 -4.22
C ILE A 112 8.03 -2.81 -4.74
N THR A 113 7.74 -3.72 -5.66
CA THR A 113 8.77 -4.51 -6.35
C THR A 113 9.37 -3.69 -7.50
N PRO A 114 10.54 -4.08 -8.05
CA PRO A 114 11.11 -3.45 -9.25
C PRO A 114 10.20 -3.48 -10.49
N LYS A 115 9.17 -4.34 -10.51
CA LYS A 115 8.19 -4.43 -11.59
C LYS A 115 6.94 -3.57 -11.35
N ASN A 116 6.99 -2.61 -10.40
CA ASN A 116 5.85 -1.79 -9.98
C ASN A 116 4.62 -2.58 -9.49
N ILE A 117 4.86 -3.76 -8.92
CA ILE A 117 3.83 -4.52 -8.18
C ILE A 117 3.86 -4.07 -6.72
N LEU A 118 2.72 -3.64 -6.21
CA LEU A 118 2.51 -3.28 -4.81
C LEU A 118 2.17 -4.54 -4.02
N LEU A 119 2.96 -4.81 -2.97
CA LEU A 119 2.70 -5.89 -2.02
C LEU A 119 2.17 -5.28 -0.73
N ILE A 120 0.99 -5.72 -0.29
CA ILE A 120 0.34 -5.22 0.92
C ILE A 120 0.09 -6.37 1.86
N THR A 121 0.56 -6.27 3.10
CA THR A 121 0.24 -7.26 4.14
C THR A 121 -1.12 -6.93 4.73
N ASP A 122 -2.01 -7.90 4.80
CA ASP A 122 -3.26 -7.82 5.56
C ASP A 122 -3.09 -8.57 6.88
N ILE A 123 -3.03 -7.79 7.97
CA ILE A 123 -2.77 -8.27 9.32
C ILE A 123 -3.91 -9.16 9.79
N TYR A 124 -5.16 -8.76 9.52
CA TYR A 124 -6.33 -9.46 10.04
C TYR A 124 -6.52 -10.80 9.33
N ASN A 125 -6.31 -10.83 8.01
CA ASN A 125 -6.48 -12.03 7.21
C ASN A 125 -5.23 -12.92 7.14
N HIS A 126 -4.14 -12.54 7.80
CA HIS A 126 -2.83 -13.19 7.69
C HIS A 126 -2.45 -13.45 6.23
N ALA A 127 -2.61 -12.44 5.39
CA ALA A 127 -2.50 -12.56 3.95
C ALA A 127 -1.62 -11.47 3.34
N MET A 128 -1.25 -11.67 2.09
CA MET A 128 -0.59 -10.69 1.26
C MET A 128 -1.39 -10.48 -0.02
N HIS A 129 -1.56 -9.22 -0.38
CA HIS A 129 -2.19 -8.78 -1.61
C HIS A 129 -1.10 -8.30 -2.55
N ALA A 130 -1.17 -8.68 -3.81
CA ALA A 130 -0.37 -8.10 -4.88
C ALA A 130 -1.31 -7.33 -5.81
N ILE A 131 -1.08 -6.03 -5.97
CA ILE A 131 -1.86 -5.18 -6.88
C ILE A 131 -0.91 -4.43 -7.82
N ASN A 132 -1.37 -4.06 -9.01
CA ASN A 132 -0.58 -3.24 -9.93
C ASN A 132 -0.70 -1.73 -9.60
N ALA A 133 0.04 -0.89 -10.34
CA ALA A 133 0.05 0.56 -10.18
C ALA A 133 -1.28 1.27 -10.50
N ASN A 134 -2.28 0.55 -11.04
CA ASN A 134 -3.64 1.02 -11.27
C ASN A 134 -4.64 0.53 -10.20
N GLY A 135 -4.16 -0.24 -9.22
CA GLY A 135 -4.97 -0.76 -8.12
C GLY A 135 -5.69 -2.06 -8.45
N GLU A 136 -5.38 -2.69 -9.58
CA GLU A 136 -5.99 -3.96 -9.98
C GLU A 136 -5.30 -5.10 -9.25
N MET A 137 -6.09 -6.04 -8.73
CA MET A 137 -5.57 -7.22 -8.06
C MET A 137 -4.86 -8.13 -9.07
N LEU A 138 -3.63 -8.53 -8.72
CA LEU A 138 -2.85 -9.52 -9.46
C LEU A 138 -2.85 -10.87 -8.76
N ASP A 139 -2.71 -10.88 -7.43
CA ASP A 139 -2.63 -12.10 -6.64
C ASP A 139 -3.04 -11.87 -5.17
N TYR A 140 -3.40 -12.94 -4.49
CA TYR A 140 -3.70 -12.96 -3.07
C TYR A 140 -3.26 -14.28 -2.45
N LYS A 141 -2.47 -14.19 -1.38
CA LYS A 141 -1.89 -15.37 -0.73
C LYS A 141 -2.07 -15.31 0.77
N VAL A 142 -2.77 -16.30 1.33
CA VAL A 142 -2.86 -16.52 2.77
C VAL A 142 -1.56 -17.16 3.25
N GLN A 143 -0.96 -16.60 4.30
CA GLN A 143 0.23 -17.15 4.93
C GLN A 143 0.10 -17.06 6.46
N LYS A 144 -0.30 -18.17 7.08
CA LYS A 144 -0.59 -18.29 8.52
C LYS A 144 0.58 -17.99 9.46
N ILE A 145 1.81 -17.83 8.95
CA ILE A 145 3.03 -17.54 9.74
C ILE A 145 3.30 -16.02 9.84
N LEU A 146 2.41 -15.15 9.36
CA LEU A 146 2.51 -13.70 9.53
C LEU A 146 2.12 -13.24 10.96
N GLU A 147 2.47 -14.03 11.98
CA GLU A 147 2.36 -13.62 13.38
C GLU A 147 3.47 -12.59 13.65
N TYR A 148 3.08 -11.32 13.80
CA TYR A 148 3.94 -10.16 14.11
C TYR A 148 4.83 -9.65 12.97
N VAL A 149 4.20 -9.18 11.89
CA VAL A 149 4.87 -8.38 10.85
C VAL A 149 4.63 -6.89 11.07
N PHE A 150 5.30 -6.30 12.06
CA PHE A 150 5.39 -4.83 12.16
C PHE A 150 6.55 -4.25 11.31
N HIS A 151 7.45 -5.10 10.78
CA HIS A 151 8.70 -4.66 10.15
C HIS A 151 9.24 -5.62 9.06
N VAL A 152 8.40 -6.46 8.42
CA VAL A 152 8.87 -7.60 7.60
C VAL A 152 8.79 -7.37 6.09
N VAL A 153 8.50 -6.15 5.62
CA VAL A 153 8.73 -5.86 4.19
C VAL A 153 10.22 -5.99 3.83
N TYR A 154 11.14 -5.54 4.68
CA TYR A 154 12.58 -5.70 4.42
C TYR A 154 13.06 -7.16 4.48
N HIS A 155 12.51 -7.98 5.38
CA HIS A 155 12.99 -9.36 5.57
C HIS A 155 12.37 -10.34 4.56
N LEU A 156 11.14 -10.09 4.09
CA LEU A 156 10.54 -10.87 2.99
C LEU A 156 11.11 -10.48 1.63
N ILE A 157 11.53 -9.23 1.40
CA ILE A 157 12.24 -8.86 0.17
C ILE A 157 13.60 -9.57 0.09
N LEU A 158 14.33 -9.74 1.20
CA LEU A 158 15.61 -10.46 1.21
C LEU A 158 15.47 -11.99 1.13
N LYS A 159 14.37 -12.59 1.59
CA LYS A 159 14.14 -14.05 1.54
C LYS A 159 13.20 -14.52 0.42
N GLY A 160 12.47 -13.61 -0.24
CA GLY A 160 11.36 -13.89 -1.14
C GLY A 160 11.63 -13.71 -2.63
N PHE A 161 12.88 -13.42 -3.03
CA PHE A 161 13.29 -13.49 -4.44
C PHE A 161 13.22 -14.92 -5.04
N LEU A 162 12.81 -15.94 -4.27
CA LEU A 162 12.79 -17.33 -4.72
C LEU A 162 11.41 -17.90 -5.09
N LEU A 163 10.31 -17.14 -5.01
CA LEU A 163 8.95 -17.73 -5.19
C LEU A 163 8.07 -17.07 -6.26
N ILE A 164 8.61 -16.15 -7.06
CA ILE A 164 7.93 -15.61 -8.24
C ILE A 164 8.88 -15.67 -9.44
N GLY A 165 9.29 -16.89 -9.80
CA GLY A 165 10.18 -17.12 -10.94
C GLY A 165 10.92 -18.45 -10.89
N SER A 166 10.20 -19.56 -10.90
CA SER A 166 10.74 -20.82 -11.41
C SER A 166 9.62 -21.53 -12.16
N GLU A 167 9.54 -21.28 -13.46
CA GLU A 167 8.94 -22.26 -14.37
C GLU A 167 9.71 -23.58 -14.20
N PRO A 168 9.06 -24.75 -14.20
CA PRO A 168 9.80 -26.00 -14.21
C PRO A 168 10.55 -26.11 -15.54
N ASP A 169 11.87 -26.20 -15.48
CA ASP A 169 12.72 -26.54 -16.63
C ASP A 169 12.19 -27.82 -17.28
N GLU A 170 12.12 -27.78 -18.62
CA GLU A 170 11.69 -28.85 -19.51
C GLU A 170 12.38 -30.18 -19.14
N GLU A 171 11.58 -31.25 -19.09
CA GLU A 171 12.08 -32.62 -18.98
C GLU A 171 13.06 -32.90 -20.13
N GLU A 172 14.33 -33.03 -19.75
CA GLU A 172 15.39 -33.62 -20.57
C GLU A 172 14.93 -35.00 -21.03
N THR A 173 14.62 -35.13 -22.32
CA THR A 173 14.41 -36.39 -23.01
C THR A 173 15.68 -37.21 -22.96
N LYS A 174 15.83 -38.07 -21.94
CA LYS A 174 16.84 -39.13 -21.95
C LYS A 174 16.28 -40.34 -22.68
N SER A 175 16.78 -40.51 -23.89
CA SER A 175 16.76 -41.80 -24.59
C SER A 175 17.36 -42.88 -23.70
N THR A 176 16.61 -43.94 -23.47
CA THR A 176 17.17 -45.22 -23.05
C THR A 176 16.93 -46.23 -24.16
N SER A 177 18.06 -46.75 -24.66
CA SER A 177 18.30 -47.98 -25.45
C SER A 177 17.62 -48.13 -26.80
#